data_AF-A0A7G9QW07-F1
#
_entry.id   AF-A0A7G9QW07-F1
#
_cell.length_a   1.000
_cell.length_b   1.000
_cell.length_c   1.000
_cell.angle_alpha   90.00
_cell.angle_beta   90.00
_cell.angle_gamma   90.00
#
_symmetry.space_group_name_H-M   'P 1'
#
loop_
_entity.id
_entity.type
_entity.pdbx_description
1 polymer ?
#
loop_
_entity_poly.entity_id
_entity_poly.type
_entity_poly.pdbx_seq_one_letter_code
_entity_poly.pdbx_strand_id
1 'polypeptide(L)'
;MKSGVSYWRMIWPESGPLLAGVGGIIGLLSDVGGFVGDISAPWVWAPVALGLLLAVLLFAPCRNRVVADLPEKRDDAYDCRICNLFRVGLFACLVCAMLALAGQGATATEKIGTQLGLIQRGVEDIKGDTTIIRDDTSAMREIMSGSELVKKPNTAAERFHNAWVLNMQRGDNAGAWEQLQALYREHAPNKLDAAELYRNVGKAFLGRDQLLANMVEIGRRKRDAAMLVIAARNEADPDAAQALRNEARAIDPDLPFAYWDVGDYSRQFGGAGATGNAEQQLAHYRAVVAGHEQFLEIAARGPVARYFYRPQYQADYDDLARSQLQNARSMVESWEKMAGYQRASRGQSYEETTRRMQALADGGAADLVRRQMQERKKRRE
;
A
#
# COMPACT_ATOMS: atom_id res chain seq x y z
N MET A 1 -36.32 30.90 17.87
CA MET A 1 -36.25 29.56 17.26
C MET A 1 -34.99 29.50 16.40
N LYS A 2 -33.93 28.86 16.89
CA LYS A 2 -32.67 28.67 16.14
C LYS A 2 -32.72 27.29 15.49
N SER A 3 -32.64 27.24 14.16
CA SER A 3 -32.53 26.02 13.37
C SER A 3 -31.15 25.39 13.58
N GLY A 4 -31.07 24.39 14.44
CA GLY A 4 -29.88 23.58 14.64
C GLY A 4 -29.68 22.63 13.45
N VAL A 5 -28.58 22.82 12.73
CA VAL A 5 -28.11 21.88 11.70
C VAL A 5 -27.60 20.63 12.42
N SER A 6 -28.19 19.47 12.17
CA SER A 6 -27.71 18.18 12.68
C SER A 6 -26.60 17.65 11.78
N TYR A 7 -25.36 17.67 12.28
CA TYR A 7 -24.21 17.08 11.61
C TYR A 7 -24.20 15.56 11.86
N TRP A 8 -24.39 14.77 10.81
CA TRP A 8 -24.18 13.33 10.84
C TRP A 8 -22.67 13.06 10.76
N ARG A 9 -22.01 12.91 11.91
CA ARG A 9 -20.60 12.49 11.97
C ARG A 9 -20.58 10.97 12.12
N MET A 10 -20.36 10.26 11.01
CA MET A 10 -20.00 8.85 11.06
C MET A 10 -18.56 8.76 11.56
N ILE A 11 -18.38 8.54 12.86
CA ILE A 11 -17.07 8.41 13.50
C ILE A 11 -16.57 6.99 13.22
N TRP A 12 -15.68 6.87 12.24
CA TRP A 12 -14.87 5.67 12.04
C TRP A 12 -13.72 5.69 13.05
N PRO A 13 -13.43 4.58 13.77
CA PRO A 13 -12.26 4.52 14.63
C PRO A 13 -10.99 4.58 13.77
N GLU A 14 -10.07 5.46 14.17
CA GLU A 14 -8.76 5.62 13.54
C GLU A 14 -7.95 4.31 13.56
N SER A 15 -7.48 3.92 12.38
CA SER A 15 -6.30 3.08 12.08
C SER A 15 -6.03 1.86 12.99
N GLY A 16 -6.73 0.76 12.71
CA GLY A 16 -6.21 -0.59 12.93
C GLY A 16 -5.70 -1.22 11.62
N PRO A 17 -4.80 -2.23 11.68
CA PRO A 17 -4.14 -2.83 10.50
C PRO A 17 -5.07 -3.59 9.53
N LEU A 18 -6.37 -3.64 9.82
CA LEU A 18 -7.38 -4.31 9.00
C LEU A 18 -7.86 -3.51 7.79
N LEU A 19 -7.59 -2.19 7.72
CA LEU A 19 -8.04 -1.35 6.60
C LEU A 19 -7.12 -1.43 5.36
N ALA A 20 -5.92 -2.01 5.48
CA ALA A 20 -5.08 -2.32 4.32
C ALA A 20 -5.74 -3.33 3.35
N GLY A 21 -6.76 -4.08 3.82
CA GLY A 21 -7.54 -4.99 2.99
C GLY A 21 -8.69 -4.36 2.20
N VAL A 22 -9.08 -3.10 2.48
CA VAL A 22 -10.28 -2.50 1.86
C VAL A 22 -9.98 -1.82 0.51
N GLY A 23 -8.73 -1.39 0.28
CA GLY A 23 -8.30 -0.89 -1.03
C GLY A 23 -8.37 -1.93 -2.16
N GLY A 24 -8.36 -3.23 -1.82
CA GLY A 24 -8.52 -4.33 -2.78
C GLY A 24 -9.97 -4.63 -3.19
N ILE A 25 -10.97 -4.09 -2.49
CA ILE A 25 -12.38 -4.47 -2.70
C ILE A 25 -13.01 -3.71 -3.88
N ILE A 26 -12.51 -2.52 -4.23
CA ILE A 26 -13.04 -1.76 -5.37
C ILE A 26 -12.56 -2.34 -6.71
N GLY A 27 -11.40 -3.00 -6.75
CA GLY A 27 -10.94 -3.76 -7.93
C GLY A 27 -11.73 -5.05 -8.17
N LEU A 28 -12.18 -5.72 -7.10
CA LEU A 28 -12.96 -6.96 -7.19
C LEU A 28 -14.38 -6.76 -7.72
N LEU A 29 -14.99 -5.58 -7.57
CA LEU A 29 -16.35 -5.34 -8.03
C LEU A 29 -16.50 -5.34 -9.56
N SER A 30 -15.42 -5.06 -10.31
CA SER A 30 -15.43 -5.13 -11.77
C SER A 30 -15.36 -6.58 -12.28
N ASP A 31 -14.65 -7.47 -11.56
CA ASP A 31 -14.53 -8.89 -11.93
C ASP A 31 -15.72 -9.74 -11.42
N VAL A 32 -16.41 -9.29 -10.37
CA VAL A 32 -17.62 -9.96 -9.86
C VAL A 32 -18.79 -9.87 -10.85
N GLY A 33 -18.87 -8.81 -11.67
CA GLY A 33 -19.95 -8.63 -12.65
C GLY A 33 -20.02 -9.70 -13.74
N GLY A 34 -18.86 -10.22 -14.18
CA GLY A 34 -18.78 -11.32 -15.14
C GLY A 34 -19.04 -12.70 -14.52
N PHE A 35 -18.63 -12.89 -13.27
CA PHE A 35 -18.72 -14.18 -12.58
C PHE A 35 -20.09 -14.45 -11.95
N VAL A 36 -20.84 -13.41 -11.55
CA VAL A 36 -22.22 -13.53 -11.06
C VAL A 36 -23.18 -14.07 -12.13
N GLY A 37 -22.82 -13.96 -13.41
CA GLY A 37 -23.57 -14.53 -14.53
C GLY A 37 -23.56 -16.07 -14.59
N ASP A 38 -22.51 -16.73 -14.06
CA ASP A 38 -22.30 -18.19 -14.23
C ASP A 38 -22.64 -19.03 -12.98
N ILE A 39 -22.96 -18.41 -11.84
CA ILE A 39 -23.38 -19.14 -10.62
C ILE A 39 -24.88 -19.47 -10.71
N SER A 40 -25.21 -20.55 -11.41
CA SER A 40 -26.59 -21.00 -11.64
C SER A 40 -27.22 -21.79 -10.50
N ALA A 41 -26.55 -21.91 -9.34
CA ALA A 41 -27.02 -22.69 -8.19
C ALA A 41 -27.84 -21.83 -7.19
N PRO A 42 -29.19 -21.92 -7.18
CA PRO A 42 -30.05 -21.08 -6.32
C PRO A 42 -29.83 -21.27 -4.81
N TRP A 43 -29.23 -22.38 -4.37
CA TRP A 43 -28.96 -22.64 -2.96
C TRP A 43 -27.78 -21.83 -2.38
N VAL A 44 -26.90 -21.27 -3.22
CA VAL A 44 -25.79 -20.40 -2.80
C VAL A 44 -26.30 -18.99 -2.46
N TRP A 45 -27.35 -18.53 -3.14
CA TRP A 45 -27.93 -17.21 -2.93
C TRP A 45 -28.75 -17.10 -1.65
N ALA A 46 -29.32 -18.20 -1.16
CA ALA A 46 -30.10 -18.23 0.08
C ALA A 46 -29.31 -17.77 1.33
N PRO A 47 -28.09 -18.29 1.63
CA PRO A 47 -27.30 -17.82 2.77
C PRO A 47 -26.74 -16.40 2.58
N VAL A 48 -26.41 -15.99 1.35
CA VAL A 48 -25.96 -14.62 1.06
C VAL A 48 -27.08 -13.61 1.26
N ALA A 49 -28.28 -13.89 0.74
CA ALA A 49 -29.46 -13.07 0.93
C ALA A 49 -29.88 -13.01 2.40
N LEU A 50 -29.81 -14.13 3.13
CA LEU A 50 -30.09 -14.17 4.56
C LEU A 50 -29.06 -13.34 5.36
N GLY A 51 -27.78 -13.41 5.01
CA GLY A 51 -26.73 -12.60 5.62
C GLY A 51 -26.92 -11.10 5.38
N LEU A 52 -27.29 -10.71 4.15
CA LEU A 52 -27.62 -9.33 3.79
C LEU A 52 -28.90 -8.83 4.50
N LEU A 53 -29.93 -9.66 4.59
CA LEU A 53 -31.18 -9.34 5.27
C LEU A 53 -30.97 -9.17 6.77
N LEU A 54 -30.21 -10.08 7.41
CA LEU A 54 -29.82 -9.96 8.82
C LEU A 54 -28.97 -8.70 9.04
N ALA A 55 -28.05 -8.39 8.13
CA ALA A 55 -27.25 -7.19 8.18
C ALA A 55 -28.12 -5.92 8.18
N VAL A 56 -29.10 -5.83 7.28
CA VAL A 56 -30.02 -4.68 7.18
C VAL A 56 -30.95 -4.58 8.39
N LEU A 57 -31.52 -5.71 8.84
CA LEU A 57 -32.44 -5.75 9.98
C LEU A 57 -31.76 -5.42 11.31
N LEU A 58 -30.48 -5.82 11.48
CA LEU A 58 -29.70 -5.50 12.68
C LEU A 58 -29.14 -4.06 12.63
N PHE A 59 -28.96 -3.47 11.45
CA PHE A 59 -28.50 -2.09 11.29
C PHE A 59 -29.61 -1.04 11.49
N ALA A 60 -30.86 -1.37 11.13
CA ALA A 60 -32.02 -0.49 11.28
C ALA A 60 -32.24 0.08 12.72
N PRO A 61 -32.12 -0.71 13.82
CA PRO A 61 -32.24 -0.18 15.17
C PRO A 61 -31.02 0.63 15.65
N CYS A 62 -29.83 0.43 15.07
CA CYS A 62 -28.64 1.22 15.40
C CYS A 62 -28.69 2.63 14.79
N ARG A 63 -29.39 2.81 13.67
CA ARG A 63 -29.56 4.11 12.99
C ARG A 63 -30.37 5.14 13.80
N ASN A 64 -31.24 4.69 14.72
CA ASN A 64 -32.19 5.56 15.43
C ASN A 64 -31.79 5.92 16.87
N ARG A 65 -30.62 5.51 17.38
CA ARG A 65 -30.13 5.94 18.69
C ARG A 65 -29.23 7.16 18.56
N VAL A 66 -29.84 8.34 18.63
CA VAL A 66 -29.13 9.61 18.85
C VAL A 66 -28.58 9.58 20.29
N VAL A 67 -27.26 9.52 20.45
CA VAL A 67 -26.61 9.73 21.74
C VAL A 67 -26.60 11.24 21.99
N ALA A 68 -27.59 11.74 22.71
CA ALA A 68 -27.53 13.07 23.31
C ALA A 68 -26.63 12.98 24.56
N ASP A 69 -25.66 13.89 24.65
CA ASP A 69 -24.66 14.04 25.70
C ASP A 69 -23.54 12.98 25.77
N LEU A 70 -22.41 13.29 25.13
CA LEU A 70 -21.14 12.56 25.30
C LEU A 70 -20.29 13.23 26.39
N PRO A 71 -19.91 12.54 27.47
CA PRO A 71 -18.95 13.05 28.45
C PRO A 71 -17.50 13.03 27.91
N GLU A 72 -16.66 13.92 28.44
CA GLU A 72 -15.32 14.29 27.98
C GLU A 72 -14.24 13.18 28.06
N LYS A 73 -14.58 11.94 28.47
CA LYS A 73 -13.66 10.80 28.50
C LYS A 73 -13.97 9.83 27.36
N ARG A 74 -13.01 9.73 26.43
CA ARG A 74 -13.21 9.24 25.07
C ARG A 74 -13.14 7.72 24.87
N ASP A 75 -12.88 6.90 25.88
CA ASP A 75 -12.55 5.48 25.62
C ASP A 75 -13.66 4.49 25.98
N ASP A 76 -14.60 4.85 26.86
CA ASP A 76 -15.65 3.91 27.31
C ASP A 76 -16.95 3.96 26.47
N ALA A 77 -17.03 4.89 25.51
CA ALA A 77 -18.26 5.12 24.72
C ALA A 77 -18.39 4.21 23.48
N TYR A 78 -17.40 3.36 23.17
CA TYR A 78 -17.30 2.68 21.88
C TYR A 78 -17.62 1.18 21.87
N ASP A 79 -18.00 0.58 23.00
CA ASP A 79 -18.25 -0.87 23.08
C ASP A 79 -19.73 -1.23 22.86
N CYS A 80 -20.26 -0.91 21.67
CA CYS A 80 -21.59 -1.39 21.31
C CYS A 80 -21.50 -2.88 20.96
N ARG A 81 -21.93 -3.73 21.90
CA ARG A 81 -21.98 -5.19 21.75
C ARG A 81 -22.69 -5.66 20.47
N ILE A 82 -23.68 -4.89 20.00
CA ILE A 82 -24.41 -5.14 18.75
C ILE A 82 -23.55 -4.84 17.52
N CYS A 83 -22.78 -3.74 17.51
CA CYS A 83 -21.85 -3.41 16.44
C CYS A 83 -20.69 -4.42 16.35
N ASN A 84 -20.21 -4.91 17.49
CA ASN A 84 -19.19 -5.96 17.53
C ASN A 84 -19.74 -7.31 17.03
N LEU A 85 -20.97 -7.67 17.38
CA LEU A 85 -21.62 -8.89 16.87
C LEU A 85 -21.83 -8.82 15.35
N PHE A 86 -22.23 -7.65 14.82
CA PHE A 86 -22.34 -7.41 13.39
C PHE A 86 -20.99 -7.54 12.68
N ARG A 87 -19.93 -6.95 13.24
CA ARG A 87 -18.58 -7.02 12.68
C ARG A 87 -18.10 -8.46 12.56
N VAL A 88 -18.24 -9.24 13.64
CA VAL A 88 -17.86 -10.68 13.65
C VAL A 88 -18.74 -11.46 12.66
N GLY A 89 -20.04 -11.19 12.60
CA GLY A 89 -20.95 -11.85 11.66
C GLY A 89 -20.61 -11.58 10.19
N LEU A 90 -20.27 -10.34 9.84
CA LEU A 90 -19.85 -9.97 8.49
C LEU A 90 -18.58 -10.69 8.07
N PHE A 91 -17.55 -10.71 8.93
CA PHE A 91 -16.30 -11.42 8.65
C PHE A 91 -16.49 -12.94 8.56
N ALA A 92 -17.32 -13.53 9.43
CA ALA A 92 -17.65 -14.94 9.37
C ALA A 92 -18.36 -15.32 8.05
N CYS A 93 -19.31 -14.51 7.59
CA CYS A 93 -19.99 -14.72 6.30
C CYS A 93 -19.01 -14.63 5.12
N LEU A 94 -18.08 -13.67 5.16
CA LEU A 94 -17.09 -13.47 4.11
C LEU A 94 -16.09 -14.63 4.03
N VAL A 95 -15.66 -15.15 5.19
CA VAL A 95 -14.82 -16.37 5.27
C VAL A 95 -15.57 -17.60 4.78
N CYS A 96 -16.84 -17.79 5.19
CA CYS A 96 -17.66 -18.90 4.69
C CYS A 96 -17.88 -18.82 3.17
N ALA A 97 -18.09 -17.63 2.61
CA ALA A 97 -18.18 -17.43 1.17
C ALA A 97 -16.86 -17.78 0.46
N MET A 98 -15.71 -17.37 1.01
CA MET A 98 -14.40 -17.75 0.48
C MET A 98 -14.14 -19.27 0.56
N LEU A 99 -14.54 -19.93 1.65
CA LEU A 99 -14.43 -21.38 1.78
C LEU A 99 -15.35 -22.13 0.81
N ALA A 100 -16.56 -21.61 0.57
CA ALA A 100 -17.48 -22.15 -0.43
C ALA A 100 -16.93 -21.98 -1.86
N LEU A 101 -16.27 -20.84 -2.14
CA LEU A 101 -15.56 -20.59 -3.40
C LEU A 101 -14.35 -21.51 -3.58
N ALA A 102 -13.64 -21.87 -2.51
CA ALA A 102 -12.53 -22.82 -2.55
C ALA A 102 -12.97 -24.29 -2.65
N GLY A 103 -14.23 -24.60 -2.33
CA GLY A 103 -14.75 -25.96 -2.20
C GLY A 103 -15.32 -26.63 -3.45
N GLN A 104 -15.30 -25.98 -4.63
CA GLN A 104 -15.86 -26.56 -5.86
C GLN A 104 -14.85 -27.36 -6.71
N GLY A 105 -13.94 -28.09 -6.06
CA GLY A 105 -13.01 -29.02 -6.70
C GLY A 105 -13.03 -30.40 -6.03
N ALA A 106 -13.86 -31.30 -6.56
CA ALA A 106 -13.96 -32.74 -6.24
C ALA A 106 -14.32 -33.12 -4.79
N THR A 107 -15.47 -33.78 -4.64
CA THR A 107 -15.94 -34.33 -3.38
C THR A 107 -15.02 -35.48 -2.91
N ALA A 108 -14.59 -35.40 -1.65
CA ALA A 108 -13.63 -36.32 -1.01
C ALA A 108 -14.04 -37.80 -0.98
N THR A 109 -15.24 -38.15 -1.42
CA THR A 109 -15.76 -39.51 -1.50
C THR A 109 -15.34 -40.26 -2.77
N GLU A 110 -14.97 -39.57 -3.85
CA GLU A 110 -14.55 -40.21 -5.12
C GLU A 110 -13.08 -40.64 -5.10
N LYS A 111 -12.25 -39.99 -4.27
CA LYS A 111 -10.83 -40.35 -4.04
C LYS A 111 -10.62 -41.59 -3.18
N ILE A 112 -11.59 -41.96 -2.35
CA ILE A 112 -11.47 -43.11 -1.43
C ILE A 112 -11.81 -44.43 -2.14
N GLY A 113 -12.67 -44.40 -3.16
CA GLY A 113 -13.02 -45.58 -3.97
C GLY A 113 -11.91 -46.07 -4.90
N THR A 114 -11.00 -45.19 -5.32
CA THR A 114 -9.89 -45.50 -6.23
C THR A 114 -8.63 -46.01 -5.51
N GLN A 115 -8.49 -45.77 -4.20
CA GLN A 115 -7.32 -46.21 -3.42
C GLN A 115 -7.32 -47.69 -3.03
N LEU A 116 -8.48 -48.37 -3.04
CA LEU A 116 -8.55 -49.80 -2.71
C LEU A 116 -8.11 -50.73 -3.86
N GLY A 117 -8.07 -50.22 -5.10
CA GLY A 117 -7.63 -50.98 -6.28
C GLY A 117 -6.12 -50.95 -6.57
N LEU A 118 -5.34 -50.14 -5.84
CA LEU A 118 -3.90 -49.91 -6.11
C LEU A 118 -2.95 -50.70 -5.20
N ILE A 119 -3.45 -51.37 -4.15
CA ILE A 119 -2.61 -52.09 -3.19
C ILE A 119 -1.90 -53.30 -3.84
N GLN A 120 -2.45 -53.86 -4.92
CA GLN A 120 -1.81 -54.97 -5.65
C GLN A 120 -0.64 -54.55 -6.56
N ARG A 121 -0.45 -53.26 -6.86
CA ARG A 121 0.77 -52.77 -7.57
C ARG A 121 1.91 -52.39 -6.63
N GLY A 122 1.65 -52.32 -5.32
CA GLY A 122 2.57 -51.80 -4.32
C GLY A 122 3.80 -52.66 -4.00
N VAL A 123 4.11 -53.72 -4.77
CA VAL A 123 5.29 -54.56 -4.51
C VAL A 123 6.42 -54.32 -5.52
N GLU A 124 6.12 -53.80 -6.72
CA GLU A 124 7.16 -53.41 -7.70
C GLU A 124 7.56 -51.92 -7.58
N ASP A 125 6.67 -51.04 -7.10
CA ASP A 125 6.94 -49.60 -6.89
C ASP A 125 7.86 -49.28 -5.70
N ILE A 126 8.00 -50.20 -4.73
CA ILE A 126 8.87 -49.98 -3.55
C ILE A 126 10.35 -49.81 -3.94
N LYS A 127 10.78 -50.32 -5.10
CA LYS A 127 12.13 -50.06 -5.62
C LYS A 127 12.31 -48.66 -6.23
N GLY A 128 11.24 -48.03 -6.73
CA GLY A 128 11.24 -46.64 -7.20
C GLY A 128 11.09 -45.61 -6.08
N ASP A 129 10.43 -45.99 -4.98
CA ASP A 129 10.22 -45.11 -3.82
C ASP A 129 11.49 -44.76 -3.06
N THR A 130 12.58 -45.52 -3.20
CA THR A 130 13.85 -45.15 -2.54
C THR A 130 14.49 -43.90 -3.17
N THR A 131 14.26 -43.67 -4.46
CA THR A 131 14.66 -42.42 -5.15
C THR A 131 13.72 -41.27 -4.83
N ILE A 132 12.41 -41.49 -4.74
CA ILE A 132 11.43 -40.45 -4.38
C ILE A 132 11.58 -40.04 -2.91
N ILE A 133 11.79 -40.97 -1.98
CA ILE A 133 12.09 -40.66 -0.58
C ILE A 133 13.43 -39.94 -0.45
N ARG A 134 14.43 -40.27 -1.27
CA ARG A 134 15.72 -39.56 -1.26
C ARG A 134 15.58 -38.13 -1.79
N ASP A 135 14.77 -37.93 -2.83
CA ASP A 135 14.48 -36.61 -3.39
C ASP A 135 13.60 -35.79 -2.44
N ASP A 136 12.59 -36.39 -1.80
CA ASP A 136 11.77 -35.77 -0.75
C ASP A 136 12.58 -35.46 0.51
N THR A 137 13.53 -36.33 0.91
CA THR A 137 14.43 -36.03 2.03
C THR A 137 15.42 -34.94 1.65
N SER A 138 15.82 -34.82 0.37
CA SER A 138 16.66 -33.72 -0.10
C SER A 138 15.90 -32.40 -0.17
N ALA A 139 14.65 -32.40 -0.63
CA ALA A 139 13.76 -31.25 -0.63
C ALA A 139 13.36 -30.82 0.79
N MET A 140 13.04 -31.77 1.67
CA MET A 140 12.82 -31.49 3.10
C MET A 140 14.10 -31.05 3.80
N ARG A 141 15.27 -31.61 3.47
CA ARG A 141 16.56 -31.12 3.99
C ARG A 141 16.88 -29.74 3.45
N GLU A 142 16.52 -29.40 2.22
CA GLU A 142 16.70 -28.07 1.64
C GLU A 142 15.78 -27.04 2.32
N ILE A 143 14.50 -27.39 2.52
CA ILE A 143 13.52 -26.61 3.28
C ILE A 143 13.95 -26.44 4.74
N MET A 144 14.42 -27.51 5.40
CA MET A 144 14.88 -27.47 6.79
C MET A 144 16.27 -26.81 6.92
N SER A 145 17.15 -26.93 5.95
CA SER A 145 18.46 -26.24 5.95
C SER A 145 18.30 -24.73 5.83
N GLY A 146 17.20 -24.28 5.21
CA GLY A 146 16.79 -22.88 5.21
C GLY A 146 16.43 -22.32 6.60
N SER A 147 16.27 -23.18 7.61
CA SER A 147 15.92 -22.86 9.01
C SER A 147 17.06 -23.06 10.01
N GLU A 148 18.19 -23.62 9.56
CA GLU A 148 19.35 -23.85 10.40
C GLU A 148 20.18 -22.57 10.56
N LEU A 149 20.51 -22.23 11.80
CA LEU A 149 21.37 -21.08 12.04
C LEU A 149 22.82 -21.44 11.72
N VAL A 150 23.48 -20.60 10.96
CA VAL A 150 24.92 -20.64 10.75
C VAL A 150 25.59 -20.36 12.09
N LYS A 151 26.28 -21.35 12.65
CA LYS A 151 26.87 -21.28 14.01
C LYS A 151 27.92 -20.18 14.18
N LYS A 152 28.64 -19.83 13.11
CA LYS A 152 29.68 -18.79 13.09
C LYS A 152 29.56 -17.96 11.80
N PRO A 153 28.57 -17.05 11.73
CA PRO A 153 28.33 -16.27 10.52
C PRO A 153 29.44 -15.21 10.37
N ASN A 154 30.21 -15.27 9.28
CA ASN A 154 31.32 -14.35 9.01
C ASN A 154 31.05 -13.45 7.80
N THR A 155 30.07 -13.80 6.98
CA THR A 155 29.66 -12.99 5.82
C THR A 155 28.38 -12.23 6.09
N ALA A 156 28.18 -11.14 5.34
CA ALA A 156 26.96 -10.35 5.40
C ALA A 156 25.71 -11.18 5.08
N ALA A 157 25.81 -12.12 4.13
CA ALA A 157 24.72 -13.01 3.74
C ALA A 157 24.36 -14.02 4.84
N GLU A 158 25.35 -14.61 5.54
CA GLU A 158 25.11 -15.53 6.65
C GLU A 158 24.49 -14.83 7.86
N ARG A 159 24.97 -13.61 8.19
CA ARG A 159 24.37 -12.81 9.27
C ARG A 159 22.93 -12.43 8.95
N PHE A 160 22.66 -12.01 7.71
CA PHE A 160 21.30 -11.76 7.25
C PHE A 160 20.44 -13.02 7.30
N HIS A 161 20.96 -14.17 6.84
CA HIS A 161 20.25 -15.45 6.90
C HIS A 161 19.81 -15.77 8.33
N ASN A 162 20.75 -15.71 9.28
CA ASN A 162 20.45 -15.95 10.69
C ASN A 162 19.41 -14.96 11.24
N ALA A 163 19.56 -13.67 10.94
CA ALA A 163 18.60 -12.65 11.36
C ALA A 163 17.18 -12.94 10.83
N TRP A 164 17.09 -13.31 9.56
CA TRP A 164 15.81 -13.63 8.91
C TRP A 164 15.17 -14.88 9.50
N VAL A 165 15.94 -15.95 9.73
CA VAL A 165 15.44 -17.19 10.37
C VAL A 165 14.96 -16.93 11.79
N LEU A 166 15.73 -16.18 12.58
CA LEU A 166 15.39 -15.83 13.95
C LEU A 166 14.06 -15.04 14.00
N ASN A 167 13.91 -14.04 13.15
CA ASN A 167 12.70 -13.22 13.12
C ASN A 167 11.49 -13.96 12.53
N MET A 168 11.62 -14.52 11.32
CA MET A 168 10.48 -15.02 10.54
C MET A 168 10.01 -16.41 10.95
N GLN A 169 10.92 -17.29 11.38
CA GLN A 169 10.59 -18.68 11.69
C GLN A 169 10.53 -18.95 13.19
N ARG A 170 11.38 -18.27 13.97
CA ARG A 170 11.49 -18.52 15.42
C ARG A 170 10.81 -17.46 16.28
N GLY A 171 10.41 -16.33 15.71
CA GLY A 171 9.84 -15.20 16.45
C GLY A 171 10.81 -14.55 17.45
N ASP A 172 12.11 -14.86 17.35
CA ASP A 172 13.14 -14.32 18.22
C ASP A 172 13.66 -12.98 17.68
N ASN A 173 12.96 -11.91 18.04
CA ASN A 173 13.33 -10.56 17.66
C ASN A 173 14.65 -10.11 18.31
N ALA A 174 14.98 -10.61 19.50
CA ALA A 174 16.20 -10.21 20.22
C ALA A 174 17.43 -10.78 19.52
N GLY A 175 17.41 -12.08 19.22
CA GLY A 175 18.47 -12.72 18.44
C GLY A 175 18.58 -12.13 17.03
N ALA A 176 17.45 -11.88 16.37
CA ALA A 176 17.47 -11.24 15.05
C ALA A 176 18.10 -9.84 15.10
N TRP A 177 17.79 -9.05 16.12
CA TRP A 177 18.34 -7.72 16.31
C TRP A 177 19.85 -7.75 16.53
N GLU A 178 20.35 -8.69 17.33
CA GLU A 178 21.79 -8.89 17.54
C GLU A 178 22.51 -9.20 16.22
N GLN A 179 21.95 -10.11 15.41
CA GLN A 179 22.53 -10.46 14.11
C GLN A 179 22.54 -9.27 13.13
N LEU A 180 21.49 -8.45 13.13
CA LEU A 180 21.39 -7.24 12.31
C LEU A 180 22.36 -6.15 12.77
N GLN A 181 22.51 -5.95 14.07
CA GLN A 181 23.52 -5.03 14.60
C GLN A 181 24.93 -5.47 14.24
N ALA A 182 25.24 -6.77 14.36
CA ALA A 182 26.53 -7.33 13.95
C ALA A 182 26.76 -7.16 12.45
N LEU A 183 25.75 -7.44 11.62
CA LEU A 183 25.78 -7.24 10.17
C LEU A 183 26.23 -5.81 9.81
N TYR A 184 25.57 -4.79 10.36
CA TYR A 184 25.89 -3.39 10.04
C TYR A 184 27.07 -2.82 10.83
N ARG A 185 27.56 -3.50 11.86
CA ARG A 185 28.84 -3.17 12.50
C ARG A 185 30.00 -3.55 11.60
N GLU A 186 29.95 -4.74 11.01
CA GLU A 186 31.07 -5.36 10.29
C GLU A 186 31.01 -5.15 8.77
N HIS A 187 29.82 -5.02 8.19
CA HIS A 187 29.64 -4.99 6.73
C HIS A 187 28.84 -3.76 6.26
N ALA A 188 28.77 -3.60 4.94
CA ALA A 188 27.94 -2.66 4.21
C ALA A 188 27.15 -3.44 3.13
N PRO A 189 26.04 -4.11 3.50
CA PRO A 189 25.37 -5.06 2.61
C PRO A 189 24.81 -4.40 1.34
N ASN A 190 24.36 -3.15 1.41
CA ASN A 190 23.66 -2.45 0.34
C ASN A 190 22.51 -3.30 -0.25
N LYS A 191 21.72 -3.93 0.65
CA LYS A 191 20.57 -4.77 0.31
C LYS A 191 19.30 -4.23 0.96
N LEU A 192 18.23 -4.14 0.20
CA LEU A 192 16.96 -3.57 0.66
C LEU A 192 16.25 -4.44 1.68
N ASP A 193 16.26 -5.76 1.51
CA ASP A 193 15.70 -6.68 2.49
C ASP A 193 16.45 -6.65 3.83
N ALA A 194 17.77 -6.49 3.81
CA ALA A 194 18.56 -6.29 5.02
C ALA A 194 18.21 -4.98 5.74
N ALA A 195 18.04 -3.88 5.00
CA ALA A 195 17.67 -2.59 5.58
C ALA A 195 16.23 -2.57 6.09
N GLU A 196 15.30 -3.19 5.37
CA GLU A 196 13.89 -3.34 5.75
C GLU A 196 13.77 -4.23 7.00
N LEU A 197 14.51 -5.35 7.06
CA LEU A 197 14.53 -6.22 8.24
C LEU A 197 15.13 -5.51 9.46
N TYR A 198 16.21 -4.73 9.27
CA TYR A 198 16.78 -3.87 10.32
C TYR A 198 15.73 -2.94 10.91
N ARG A 199 14.99 -2.24 10.04
CA ARG A 199 13.93 -1.33 10.47
C ARG A 199 12.81 -2.09 11.19
N ASN A 200 12.34 -3.20 10.64
CA ASN A 200 11.18 -3.90 11.16
C ASN A 200 11.45 -4.55 12.53
N VAL A 201 12.62 -5.17 12.69
CA VAL A 201 13.04 -5.73 13.99
C VAL A 201 13.39 -4.61 14.97
N GLY A 202 14.10 -3.57 14.51
CA GLY A 202 14.58 -2.47 15.36
C GLY A 202 13.49 -1.68 16.08
N LYS A 203 12.27 -1.63 15.53
CA LYS A 203 11.12 -0.99 16.19
C LYS A 203 10.77 -1.58 17.55
N ALA A 204 11.09 -2.84 17.80
CA ALA A 204 10.84 -3.47 19.08
C ALA A 204 11.82 -3.00 20.17
N PHE A 205 12.94 -2.38 19.78
CA PHE A 205 14.06 -2.04 20.68
C PHE A 205 14.32 -0.53 20.76
N LEU A 206 13.95 0.23 19.73
CA LEU A 206 14.25 1.65 19.61
C LEU A 206 12.98 2.45 19.29
N GLY A 207 12.90 3.68 19.81
CA GLY A 207 11.89 4.64 19.37
C GLY A 207 12.07 5.00 17.89
N ARG A 208 10.99 5.41 17.22
CA ARG A 208 10.98 5.71 15.77
C ARG A 208 12.12 6.65 15.36
N ASP A 209 12.25 7.78 16.04
CA ASP A 209 13.21 8.83 15.67
C ASP A 209 14.66 8.38 15.91
N GLN A 210 14.90 7.63 16.99
CA GLN A 210 16.21 7.03 17.26
C GLN A 210 16.57 5.95 16.24
N LEU A 211 15.62 5.09 15.87
CA LEU A 211 15.82 4.07 14.85
C LEU A 211 16.14 4.71 13.50
N LEU A 212 15.39 5.75 13.12
CA LEU A 212 15.62 6.47 11.87
C LEU A 212 16.98 7.17 11.86
N ALA A 213 17.37 7.84 12.96
CA ALA A 213 18.68 8.45 13.11
C ALA A 213 19.80 7.41 12.97
N ASN A 214 19.67 6.25 13.61
CA ASN A 214 20.63 5.15 13.50
C ASN A 214 20.74 4.62 12.06
N MET A 215 19.61 4.48 11.36
CA MET A 215 19.60 4.05 9.96
C MET A 215 20.31 5.05 9.06
N VAL A 216 20.05 6.34 9.23
CA VAL A 216 20.72 7.42 8.47
C VAL A 216 22.22 7.44 8.78
N GLU A 217 22.62 7.31 10.04
CA GLU A 217 24.03 7.22 10.43
C GLU A 217 24.72 6.02 9.78
N ILE A 218 24.10 4.84 9.82
CA ILE A 218 24.62 3.62 9.17
C ILE A 218 24.75 3.84 7.67
N GLY A 219 23.70 4.33 7.00
CA GLY A 219 23.70 4.59 5.56
C GLY A 219 24.83 5.53 5.13
N ARG A 220 25.06 6.60 5.89
CA ARG A 220 26.14 7.56 5.65
C ARG A 220 27.52 6.98 5.92
N ARG A 221 27.73 6.42 7.11
CA ARG A 221 29.03 5.91 7.56
C ARG A 221 29.50 4.72 6.73
N LYS A 222 28.59 3.81 6.39
CA LYS A 222 28.89 2.58 5.64
C LYS A 222 28.72 2.74 4.13
N ARG A 223 28.23 3.90 3.68
CA ARG A 223 27.85 4.14 2.28
C ARG A 223 26.86 3.07 1.78
N ASP A 224 25.84 2.78 2.60
CA ASP A 224 24.78 1.83 2.29
C ASP A 224 23.56 2.60 1.76
N ALA A 225 23.41 2.64 0.43
CA ALA A 225 22.35 3.38 -0.23
C ALA A 225 20.97 2.74 0.04
N ALA A 226 20.89 1.41 0.11
CA ALA A 226 19.66 0.71 0.47
C ALA A 226 19.16 1.13 1.86
N MET A 227 20.04 1.27 2.85
CA MET A 227 19.68 1.77 4.18
C MET A 227 19.07 3.17 4.12
N LEU A 228 19.64 4.08 3.31
CA LEU A 228 19.08 5.44 3.13
C LEU A 228 17.73 5.42 2.40
N VAL A 229 17.52 4.52 1.44
CA VAL A 229 16.22 4.35 0.78
C VAL A 229 15.16 3.91 1.79
N ILE A 230 15.44 2.91 2.64
CA ILE A 230 14.49 2.47 3.66
C ILE A 230 14.28 3.56 4.73
N ALA A 231 15.32 4.31 5.10
CA ALA A 231 15.19 5.47 5.99
C ALA A 231 14.24 6.52 5.37
N ALA A 232 14.43 6.86 4.09
CA ALA A 232 13.57 7.81 3.36
C ALA A 232 12.11 7.36 3.31
N ARG A 233 11.82 6.06 3.15
CA ARG A 233 10.42 5.55 3.23
C ARG A 233 9.74 5.93 4.54
N ASN A 234 10.51 5.96 5.62
CA ASN A 234 10.03 6.10 7.00
C ASN A 234 10.17 7.52 7.55
N GLU A 235 10.77 8.43 6.80
CA GLU A 235 10.86 9.85 7.14
C GLU A 235 9.51 10.54 6.97
N ALA A 236 9.05 11.27 7.98
CA ALA A 236 7.75 11.93 7.96
C ALA A 236 7.75 13.16 7.06
N ASP A 237 8.86 13.91 7.05
CA ASP A 237 9.02 15.10 6.22
C ASP A 237 9.35 14.73 4.76
N PRO A 238 8.51 15.09 3.77
CA PRO A 238 8.77 14.77 2.36
C PRO A 238 10.09 15.33 1.83
N ASP A 239 10.50 16.53 2.29
CA ASP A 239 11.73 17.17 1.82
C ASP A 239 12.96 16.45 2.37
N ALA A 240 12.96 16.11 3.66
CA ALA A 240 13.99 15.26 4.26
C ALA A 240 14.04 13.86 3.61
N ALA A 241 12.89 13.25 3.32
CA ALA A 241 12.84 11.96 2.61
C ALA A 241 13.48 12.06 1.21
N GLN A 242 13.19 13.14 0.47
CA GLN A 242 13.78 13.37 -0.85
C GLN A 242 15.28 13.64 -0.76
N ALA A 243 15.75 14.35 0.28
CA ALA A 243 17.18 14.57 0.52
C ALA A 243 17.92 13.24 0.75
N LEU A 244 17.36 12.33 1.56
CA LEU A 244 17.91 11.00 1.79
C LEU A 244 17.98 10.17 0.50
N ARG A 245 16.99 10.27 -0.39
CA ARG A 245 17.03 9.61 -1.71
C ARG A 245 18.10 10.18 -2.61
N ASN A 246 18.25 11.50 -2.64
CA ASN A 246 19.32 12.14 -3.42
C ASN A 246 20.69 11.71 -2.90
N GLU A 247 20.87 11.58 -1.59
CA GLU A 247 22.07 11.04 -0.98
C GLU A 247 22.29 9.57 -1.35
N ALA A 248 21.25 8.73 -1.35
CA ALA A 248 21.32 7.35 -1.82
C ALA A 248 21.76 7.25 -3.29
N ARG A 249 21.21 8.09 -4.18
CA ARG A 249 21.62 8.17 -5.61
C ARG A 249 23.08 8.59 -5.77
N ALA A 250 23.58 9.47 -4.90
CA ALA A 250 24.98 9.88 -4.93
C ALA A 250 25.93 8.78 -4.44
N ILE A 251 25.45 7.87 -3.59
CA ILE A 251 26.23 6.72 -3.11
C ILE A 251 26.22 5.58 -4.14
N ASP A 252 25.03 5.22 -4.63
CA ASP A 252 24.82 4.15 -5.62
C ASP A 252 23.85 4.64 -6.70
N PRO A 253 24.37 5.22 -7.80
CA PRO A 253 23.54 5.70 -8.92
C PRO A 253 22.81 4.57 -9.66
N ASP A 254 23.26 3.32 -9.50
CA ASP A 254 22.65 2.16 -10.14
C ASP A 254 21.64 1.46 -9.21
N LEU A 255 21.35 1.99 -8.01
CA LEU A 255 20.27 1.52 -7.15
C LEU A 255 18.93 2.04 -7.68
N PRO A 256 18.12 1.20 -8.37
CA PRO A 256 16.92 1.69 -9.04
C PRO A 256 15.88 2.21 -8.03
N PHE A 257 15.88 1.64 -6.82
CA PHE A 257 14.96 2.00 -5.74
C PHE A 257 15.18 3.39 -5.13
N ALA A 258 16.31 4.03 -5.44
CA ALA A 258 16.52 5.42 -5.07
C ALA A 258 15.72 6.39 -5.97
N TYR A 259 15.27 5.93 -7.15
CA TYR A 259 14.48 6.71 -8.11
C TYR A 259 13.00 6.45 -7.99
N TRP A 260 12.61 5.18 -7.85
CA TRP A 260 11.23 4.77 -7.64
C TRP A 260 11.15 3.62 -6.64
N ASP A 261 10.15 3.66 -5.77
CA ASP A 261 10.00 2.68 -4.70
C ASP A 261 8.54 2.36 -4.40
N VAL A 262 8.18 1.08 -4.39
CA VAL A 262 6.85 0.58 -4.04
C VAL A 262 6.44 1.00 -2.63
N GLY A 263 7.40 1.07 -1.69
CA GLY A 263 7.14 1.49 -0.32
C GLY A 263 6.73 2.96 -0.18
N ASP A 264 6.84 3.75 -1.25
CA ASP A 264 6.54 5.19 -1.28
C ASP A 264 5.25 5.55 -2.05
N TYR A 265 4.41 4.55 -2.32
CA TYR A 265 3.22 4.72 -3.16
C TYR A 265 2.33 5.91 -2.73
N SER A 266 2.12 6.11 -1.43
CA SER A 266 1.28 7.21 -0.92
C SER A 266 1.85 8.60 -1.22
N ARG A 267 3.18 8.77 -1.22
CA ARG A 267 3.80 10.06 -1.59
C ARG A 267 3.83 10.24 -3.10
N GLN A 268 4.03 9.16 -3.86
CA GLN A 268 4.04 9.22 -5.33
C GLN A 268 2.67 9.56 -5.92
N PHE A 269 1.60 8.95 -5.41
CA PHE A 269 0.25 9.12 -5.94
C PHE A 269 -0.65 10.00 -5.06
N GLY A 270 -0.15 10.54 -3.96
CA GLY A 270 -0.84 11.55 -3.14
C GLY A 270 -0.88 12.94 -3.77
N GLY A 271 -0.07 13.18 -4.82
CA GLY A 271 0.06 14.47 -5.47
C GLY A 271 0.75 15.52 -4.60
N ALA A 272 0.73 16.79 -5.04
CA ALA A 272 1.22 17.96 -4.31
C ALA A 272 0.35 18.34 -3.08
N GLY A 273 -0.41 17.39 -2.53
CA GLY A 273 -1.35 17.59 -1.42
C GLY A 273 -2.71 18.19 -1.82
N ALA A 274 -3.61 18.28 -0.84
CA ALA A 274 -4.99 18.77 -1.04
C ALA A 274 -5.10 20.25 -1.45
N THR A 275 -4.03 21.03 -1.31
CA THR A 275 -3.96 22.46 -1.64
C THR A 275 -3.16 22.76 -2.91
N GLY A 276 -2.58 21.73 -3.54
CA GLY A 276 -1.78 21.89 -4.75
C GLY A 276 -2.63 22.35 -5.95
N ASN A 277 -2.17 23.38 -6.66
CA ASN A 277 -2.81 23.80 -7.91
C ASN A 277 -2.46 22.85 -9.08
N ALA A 278 -3.13 22.98 -10.22
CA ALA A 278 -2.94 22.04 -11.34
C ALA A 278 -1.51 22.05 -11.90
N GLU A 279 -0.81 23.18 -11.85
CA GLU A 279 0.58 23.29 -12.29
C GLU A 279 1.54 22.54 -11.33
N GLN A 280 1.30 22.63 -10.03
CA GLN A 280 2.06 21.89 -9.01
C GLN A 280 1.82 20.40 -9.12
N GLN A 281 0.56 19.98 -9.31
CA GLN A 281 0.23 18.58 -9.53
C GLN A 281 0.88 18.04 -10.81
N LEU A 282 0.86 18.81 -11.88
CA LEU A 282 1.54 18.46 -13.13
C LEU A 282 3.05 18.28 -12.92
N ALA A 283 3.70 19.22 -12.23
CA ALA A 283 5.13 19.12 -11.93
C ALA A 283 5.44 17.87 -11.09
N HIS A 284 4.61 17.57 -10.09
CA HIS A 284 4.72 16.36 -9.26
C HIS A 284 4.63 15.09 -10.10
N TYR A 285 3.58 14.91 -10.91
CA TYR A 285 3.42 13.70 -11.72
C TYR A 285 4.50 13.56 -12.81
N ARG A 286 5.03 14.67 -13.34
CA ARG A 286 6.21 14.61 -14.24
C ARG A 286 7.45 14.09 -13.52
N ALA A 287 7.68 14.50 -12.27
CA ALA A 287 8.78 13.96 -11.47
C ALA A 287 8.59 12.46 -11.17
N VAL A 288 7.34 12.04 -10.90
CA VAL A 288 7.00 10.62 -10.72
C VAL A 288 7.29 9.81 -11.98
N VAL A 289 6.89 10.30 -13.17
CA VAL A 289 7.20 9.67 -14.47
C VAL A 289 8.70 9.54 -14.67
N ALA A 290 9.47 10.61 -14.45
CA ALA A 290 10.92 10.59 -14.59
C ALA A 290 11.58 9.57 -13.65
N GLY A 291 11.11 9.45 -12.41
CA GLY A 291 11.60 8.45 -11.45
C GLY A 291 11.37 7.01 -11.91
N HIS A 292 10.18 6.71 -12.46
CA HIS A 292 9.87 5.38 -13.01
C HIS A 292 10.69 5.07 -14.27
N GLU A 293 10.84 6.03 -15.18
CA GLU A 293 11.67 5.86 -16.38
C GLU A 293 13.13 5.57 -16.01
N GLN A 294 13.67 6.29 -15.03
CA GLN A 294 15.03 6.05 -14.54
C GLN A 294 15.17 4.69 -13.85
N PHE A 295 14.17 4.27 -13.07
CA PHE A 295 14.13 2.92 -12.49
C PHE A 295 14.21 1.85 -13.59
N LEU A 296 13.37 1.95 -14.62
CA LEU A 296 13.32 0.97 -15.71
C LEU A 296 14.59 0.97 -16.57
N GLU A 297 15.21 2.14 -16.77
CA GLU A 297 16.49 2.25 -17.47
C GLU A 297 17.58 1.49 -16.71
N ILE A 298 17.65 1.65 -15.39
CA ILE A 298 18.63 0.96 -14.55
C ILE A 298 18.32 -0.54 -14.48
N ALA A 299 17.06 -0.92 -14.29
CA ALA A 299 16.62 -2.32 -14.27
C ALA A 299 16.94 -3.05 -15.60
N ALA A 300 16.86 -2.34 -16.73
CA ALA A 300 17.24 -2.91 -18.03
C ALA A 300 18.74 -3.25 -18.14
N ARG A 301 19.61 -2.67 -17.30
CA ARG A 301 21.06 -2.95 -17.28
C ARG A 301 21.42 -4.22 -16.50
N GLY A 302 20.51 -4.73 -15.67
CA GLY A 302 20.75 -5.95 -14.90
C GLY A 302 19.66 -6.24 -13.86
N PRO A 303 19.59 -7.49 -13.36
CA PRO A 303 18.49 -7.93 -12.52
C PRO A 303 18.45 -7.16 -11.20
N VAL A 304 17.31 -6.51 -10.94
CA VAL A 304 17.02 -5.77 -9.69
C VAL A 304 17.14 -6.67 -8.45
N ALA A 305 16.94 -7.98 -8.63
CA ALA A 305 17.18 -9.04 -7.65
C ALA A 305 18.54 -8.94 -6.95
N ARG A 306 19.57 -8.36 -7.59
CA ARG A 306 20.89 -8.15 -6.98
C ARG A 306 20.88 -7.27 -5.73
N TYR A 307 19.82 -6.49 -5.48
CA TYR A 307 19.65 -5.66 -4.29
C TYR A 307 18.97 -6.39 -3.12
N PHE A 308 18.80 -7.70 -3.24
CA PHE A 308 18.21 -8.56 -2.21
C PHE A 308 19.14 -9.74 -1.91
N TYR A 309 19.10 -10.24 -0.68
CA TYR A 309 19.63 -11.55 -0.34
C TYR A 309 18.65 -12.66 -0.67
N ARG A 310 17.33 -12.38 -0.61
CA ARG A 310 16.29 -13.34 -0.97
C ARG A 310 15.37 -12.81 -2.08
N PRO A 311 15.83 -12.84 -3.34
CA PRO A 311 15.05 -12.34 -4.47
C PRO A 311 13.78 -13.15 -4.75
N GLN A 312 13.72 -14.42 -4.36
CA GLN A 312 12.54 -15.28 -4.55
C GLN A 312 11.29 -14.84 -3.77
N TYR A 313 11.46 -13.97 -2.76
CA TYR A 313 10.34 -13.41 -1.99
C TYR A 313 9.97 -12.00 -2.44
N GLN A 314 10.58 -11.50 -3.50
CA GLN A 314 10.31 -10.17 -4.02
C GLN A 314 9.27 -10.21 -5.14
N ALA A 315 8.51 -9.13 -5.25
CA ALA A 315 7.60 -8.94 -6.37
C ALA A 315 8.39 -8.71 -7.67
N ASP A 316 7.72 -8.90 -8.80
CA ASP A 316 8.22 -8.41 -10.08
C ASP A 316 8.13 -6.88 -10.12
N TYR A 317 9.23 -6.24 -9.74
CA TYR A 317 9.31 -4.79 -9.68
C TYR A 317 9.31 -4.13 -11.05
N ASP A 318 9.75 -4.83 -12.10
CA ASP A 318 9.78 -4.29 -13.45
C ASP A 318 8.36 -4.17 -14.01
N ASP A 319 7.57 -5.23 -13.88
CA ASP A 319 6.17 -5.21 -14.29
C ASP A 319 5.35 -4.21 -13.47
N LEU A 320 5.59 -4.15 -12.16
CA LEU A 320 4.92 -3.19 -11.30
C LEU A 320 5.28 -1.74 -11.66
N ALA A 321 6.55 -1.44 -11.91
CA ALA A 321 7.00 -0.12 -12.33
C ALA A 321 6.41 0.27 -13.70
N ARG A 322 6.33 -0.66 -14.66
CA ARG A 322 5.70 -0.39 -15.97
C ARG A 322 4.21 -0.08 -15.84
N SER A 323 3.50 -0.84 -15.03
CA SER A 323 2.07 -0.62 -14.77
C SER A 323 1.83 0.76 -14.12
N GLN A 324 2.61 1.11 -13.10
CA GLN A 324 2.49 2.40 -12.42
C GLN A 324 2.92 3.58 -13.30
N LEU A 325 3.93 3.40 -14.17
CA LEU A 325 4.36 4.41 -15.14
C LEU A 325 3.23 4.76 -16.12
N GLN A 326 2.48 3.78 -16.61
CA GLN A 326 1.33 4.05 -17.50
C GLN A 326 0.27 4.89 -16.80
N ASN A 327 -0.03 4.57 -15.55
CA ASN A 327 -0.95 5.38 -14.73
C ASN A 327 -0.41 6.81 -14.53
N ALA A 328 0.86 6.95 -14.15
CA ALA A 328 1.48 8.26 -13.95
C ALA A 328 1.44 9.13 -15.22
N ARG A 329 1.65 8.54 -16.41
CA ARG A 329 1.52 9.24 -17.70
C ARG A 329 0.09 9.72 -17.98
N SER A 330 -0.91 8.88 -17.72
CA SER A 330 -2.33 9.27 -17.82
C SER A 330 -2.67 10.44 -16.88
N MET A 331 -2.10 10.44 -15.67
CA MET A 331 -2.24 11.55 -14.73
C MET A 331 -1.58 12.83 -15.25
N VAL A 332 -0.38 12.75 -15.86
CA VAL A 332 0.27 13.90 -16.51
C VAL A 332 -0.64 14.51 -17.56
N GLU A 333 -1.18 13.72 -18.49
CA GLU A 333 -2.09 14.22 -19.54
C GLU A 333 -3.34 14.92 -18.96
N SER A 334 -3.90 14.36 -17.89
CA SER A 334 -5.07 14.92 -17.21
C SER A 334 -4.75 16.27 -16.55
N TRP A 335 -3.60 16.36 -15.86
CA TRP A 335 -3.15 17.59 -15.22
C TRP A 335 -2.66 18.64 -16.21
N GLU A 336 -2.12 18.26 -17.37
CA GLU A 336 -1.80 19.18 -18.45
C GLU A 336 -3.03 19.92 -18.97
N LYS A 337 -4.14 19.19 -19.18
CA LYS A 337 -5.43 19.79 -19.57
C LYS A 337 -5.93 20.77 -18.50
N MET A 338 -5.91 20.36 -17.23
CA MET A 338 -6.33 21.22 -16.11
C MET A 338 -5.46 22.46 -15.95
N ALA A 339 -4.14 22.33 -16.04
CA ALA A 339 -3.21 23.45 -16.02
C ALA A 339 -3.40 24.38 -17.23
N GLY A 340 -3.77 23.83 -18.39
CA GLY A 340 -4.20 24.61 -19.55
C GLY A 340 -5.43 25.47 -19.25
N TYR A 341 -6.49 24.89 -18.70
CA TYR A 341 -7.69 25.63 -18.30
C TYR A 341 -7.41 26.69 -17.24
N GLN A 342 -6.55 26.38 -16.26
CA GLN A 342 -6.16 27.33 -15.22
C GLN A 342 -5.38 28.53 -15.78
N ARG A 343 -4.50 28.30 -16.76
CA ARG A 343 -3.77 29.38 -17.45
C ARG A 343 -4.71 30.24 -18.29
N ALA A 344 -5.64 29.61 -19.03
CA ALA A 344 -6.62 30.33 -19.84
C ALA A 344 -7.55 31.21 -18.99
N SER A 345 -8.05 30.70 -17.87
CA SER A 345 -8.92 31.47 -16.97
C SER A 345 -8.19 32.64 -16.29
N ARG A 346 -6.92 32.44 -15.88
CA ARG A 346 -6.06 33.54 -15.40
C ARG A 346 -5.82 34.61 -16.47
N GLY A 347 -5.58 34.20 -17.72
CA GLY A 347 -5.41 35.11 -18.85
C GLY A 347 -6.65 35.96 -19.12
N GLN A 348 -7.83 35.32 -19.14
CA GLN A 348 -9.11 36.02 -19.29
C GLN A 348 -9.37 37.01 -18.15
N SER A 349 -9.09 36.62 -16.91
CA SER A 349 -9.22 37.50 -15.74
C SER A 349 -8.28 38.73 -15.83
N TYR A 350 -7.04 38.54 -16.31
CA TYR A 350 -6.08 39.62 -16.51
C TYR A 350 -6.53 40.58 -17.64
N GLU A 351 -6.99 40.05 -18.77
CA GLU A 351 -7.51 40.86 -19.88
C GLU A 351 -8.76 41.66 -19.47
N GLU A 352 -9.66 41.05 -18.69
CA GLU A 352 -10.86 41.72 -18.18
C GLU A 352 -10.49 42.84 -17.20
N THR A 353 -9.54 42.58 -16.30
CA THR A 353 -9.02 43.58 -15.35
C THR A 353 -8.33 44.74 -16.07
N THR A 354 -7.52 44.44 -17.10
CA THR A 354 -6.83 45.45 -17.91
C THR A 354 -7.82 46.29 -18.71
N ARG A 355 -8.82 45.67 -19.36
CA ARG A 355 -9.92 46.39 -20.02
C ARG A 355 -10.67 47.31 -19.06
N ARG A 356 -10.91 46.85 -17.83
CA ARG A 356 -11.59 47.66 -16.80
C ARG A 356 -10.73 48.84 -16.35
N MET A 357 -9.42 48.66 -16.18
CA MET A 357 -8.51 49.76 -15.84
C MET A 357 -8.40 50.77 -16.99
N GLN A 358 -8.34 50.31 -18.24
CA GLN A 358 -8.28 51.19 -19.40
C GLN A 358 -9.57 51.99 -19.58
N ALA A 359 -10.74 51.36 -19.41
CA ALA A 359 -12.03 52.06 -19.40
C ALA A 359 -12.16 53.10 -18.27
N LEU A 360 -11.48 52.89 -17.13
CA LEU A 360 -11.41 53.87 -16.05
C LEU A 360 -10.44 55.02 -16.38
N ALA A 361 -9.30 54.73 -17.02
CA ALA A 361 -8.31 55.72 -17.44
C ALA A 361 -8.83 56.65 -18.56
N ASP A 362 -9.62 56.12 -19.49
CA ASP A 362 -10.20 56.86 -20.62
C ASP A 362 -11.43 57.72 -20.24
N GLY A 363 -11.65 57.99 -18.94
CA GLY A 363 -12.75 58.82 -18.45
C GLY A 363 -14.12 58.11 -18.34
N GLY A 364 -14.19 56.81 -18.63
CA GLY A 364 -15.41 55.99 -18.62
C GLY A 364 -15.92 55.58 -17.22
N ALA A 365 -15.29 56.06 -16.14
CA ALA A 365 -15.66 55.68 -14.76
C ALA A 365 -17.13 56.00 -14.42
N ALA A 366 -17.64 57.14 -14.89
CA ALA A 366 -19.03 57.53 -14.66
C ALA A 366 -20.03 56.61 -15.37
N ASP A 367 -19.73 56.15 -16.59
CA ASP A 367 -20.59 55.26 -17.36
C ASP A 367 -20.51 53.80 -16.90
N LEU A 368 -19.34 53.35 -16.42
CA LEU A 368 -19.19 52.01 -15.82
C LEU A 368 -20.03 51.88 -14.55
N VAL A 369 -20.02 52.90 -13.68
CA VAL A 369 -20.84 52.97 -12.47
C VAL A 369 -22.33 53.02 -12.81
N ARG A 370 -22.71 53.79 -13.84
CA ARG A 370 -24.11 53.90 -14.30
C ARG A 370 -24.65 52.57 -14.82
N ARG A 371 -23.86 51.80 -15.59
CA ARG A 371 -24.23 50.43 -16.04
C ARG A 371 -24.33 49.44 -14.89
N GLN A 372 -23.38 49.45 -13.94
CA GLN A 372 -23.44 48.55 -12.78
C GLN A 372 -24.65 48.83 -11.87
N MET A 373 -25.06 50.10 -11.73
CA MET A 373 -26.29 50.44 -11.02
C MET A 373 -27.54 49.93 -11.75
N GLN A 374 -27.60 50.03 -13.08
CA GLN A 374 -28.74 49.51 -13.86
C GLN A 374 -28.84 47.98 -13.80
N GLU A 375 -27.73 47.26 -13.87
CA GLU A 375 -27.73 45.79 -13.73
C GLU A 375 -28.13 45.34 -12.32
N ARG A 376 -27.68 46.06 -11.27
CA ARG A 376 -28.12 45.78 -9.89
C ARG A 376 -29.61 46.06 -9.69
N LYS A 377 -30.17 47.06 -10.37
CA LYS A 377 -31.60 47.36 -10.32
C LYS A 377 -32.42 46.25 -11.00
N LYS A 378 -32.01 45.79 -12.18
CA LYS A 378 -32.63 44.65 -12.89
C LYS A 378 -32.54 43.30 -12.16
N ARG A 379 -31.58 43.11 -11.25
CA ARG A 379 -31.47 41.90 -10.43
C ARG A 379 -32.30 41.96 -9.13
N ARG A 380 -32.82 43.15 -8.79
CA ARG A 380 -33.65 43.38 -7.59
C ARG A 380 -35.13 43.43 -7.91
N GLU A 381 -35.47 43.71 -9.17
CA GLU A 381 -36.78 43.44 -9.78
C GLU A 381 -36.84 41.97 -10.20
#